data_AF-A0A6A5BLS4-F1
#
_entry.id   AF-A0A6A5BLS4-F1
#
_cell.length_a   1.000
_cell.length_b   1.000
_cell.length_c   1.000
_cell.angle_alpha   90.00
_cell.angle_beta   90.00
_cell.angle_gamma   90.00
#
_symmetry.space_group_name_H-M   'P 1'
#
loop_
_entity.id
_entity.type
_entity.pdbx_description
1 polymer ?
#
loop_
_entity_poly.entity_id
_entity_poly.type
_entity_poly.pdbx_seq_one_letter_code
_entity_poly.pdbx_strand_id
1 'polypeptide(L)'
;MLGGHQFIDTSALFMVNYTSDKVHITKTPQEMAEAVSDLIIQIIKENDQAKKPTVLCLPTGSTPILTYKALVEKHRKGLVSFENVVTFNLDEYYPMEPTHKQSYHYFMNENLFNHIDIKRENIHIPDGTLSEDQVKEFCMNYEKKIREYGGFDLALLGIGRTGHIGFNEPGSHLSDQTRLVLLDQKTRLDAAQSFKGISNVPTKAITQGINTILNSKEIILMATGESKAAIVKKAMEFKYEDPSDCPATFLRVHPNCHYYFDIAAGNLLKIVKTPWLIDRNFKDWTFEWKKKAVIDLAKKTGKGICELGSEDFAQNGLTSLLAHEQFHTDKLCFSVFQDLMKRIAFASEESKIVPDNINEPVLIFSPHPDDDVISMGAMMHCIISKRKEKIES
;
A
#
# COMPACT_ATOMS: atom_id res chain seq x y z
N MET A 1 23.69 -3.66 -34.27
CA MET A 1 24.18 -2.63 -33.34
C MET A 1 23.76 -3.06 -31.95
N LEU A 2 24.72 -3.26 -31.06
CA LEU A 2 24.51 -3.78 -29.70
C LEU A 2 23.65 -2.77 -28.90
N GLY A 3 22.50 -3.23 -28.41
CA GLY A 3 21.57 -2.42 -27.63
C GLY A 3 22.23 -1.92 -26.35
N GLY A 4 22.09 -0.62 -26.07
CA GLY A 4 22.59 -0.01 -24.85
C GLY A 4 21.91 -0.62 -23.64
N HIS A 5 22.64 -1.40 -22.85
CA HIS A 5 22.26 -1.68 -21.48
C HIS A 5 22.34 -0.36 -20.71
N GLN A 6 21.18 0.22 -20.41
CA GLN A 6 21.07 1.32 -19.47
C GLN A 6 21.58 0.78 -18.13
N PHE A 7 22.74 1.24 -17.67
CA PHE A 7 23.26 0.88 -16.35
C PHE A 7 22.24 1.37 -15.31
N ILE A 8 21.53 0.43 -14.68
CA ILE A 8 20.64 0.73 -13.55
C ILE A 8 21.55 1.16 -12.39
N ASP A 9 21.41 2.39 -11.93
CA ASP A 9 22.14 2.87 -10.76
C ASP A 9 21.62 2.14 -9.50
N THR A 10 22.37 1.11 -9.09
CA THR A 10 22.04 0.28 -7.93
C THR A 10 22.27 0.99 -6.60
N SER A 11 22.93 2.15 -6.59
CA SER A 11 23.11 2.93 -5.36
C SER A 11 21.76 3.37 -4.75
N ALA A 12 20.74 3.56 -5.60
CA ALA A 12 19.38 3.88 -5.20
C ALA A 12 18.68 2.76 -4.39
N LEU A 13 19.11 1.49 -4.52
CA LEU A 13 18.57 0.39 -3.69
C LEU A 13 18.82 0.63 -2.20
N PHE A 14 19.93 1.31 -1.88
CA PHE A 14 20.37 1.60 -0.52
C PHE A 14 20.03 3.02 -0.07
N MET A 15 19.44 3.85 -0.94
CA MET A 15 18.98 5.19 -0.59
C MET A 15 17.49 5.19 -0.24
N VAL A 16 17.12 5.88 0.84
CA VAL A 16 15.71 6.18 1.17
C VAL A 16 15.42 7.56 0.63
N ASN A 17 15.20 7.62 -0.69
CA ASN A 17 14.83 8.85 -1.38
C ASN A 17 13.55 8.57 -2.19
N TYR A 18 12.47 8.20 -1.52
CA TYR A 18 11.17 8.48 -2.14
C TYR A 18 10.89 9.96 -1.92
N THR A 19 10.80 10.69 -3.01
CA THR A 19 10.40 12.09 -3.01
C THR A 19 8.89 12.15 -2.75
N SER A 20 8.43 13.17 -2.01
CA SER A 20 7.03 13.26 -1.57
C SER A 20 6.02 13.30 -2.71
N ASP A 21 6.44 13.68 -3.92
CA ASP A 21 5.65 13.70 -5.15
C ASP A 21 5.30 12.29 -5.69
N LYS A 22 6.03 11.25 -5.27
CA LYS A 22 5.81 9.87 -5.75
C LYS A 22 5.01 8.99 -4.80
N VAL A 23 4.75 9.46 -3.58
CA VAL A 23 4.01 8.70 -2.57
C VAL A 23 2.65 9.36 -2.32
N HIS A 24 1.60 8.63 -2.66
CA HIS A 24 0.21 9.05 -2.59
C HIS A 24 -0.48 8.31 -1.45
N ILE A 25 -0.84 9.03 -0.39
CA ILE A 25 -1.59 8.48 0.75
C ILE A 25 -3.05 8.89 0.63
N THR A 26 -3.92 7.93 0.37
CA THR A 26 -5.37 8.17 0.28
C THR A 26 -6.06 7.83 1.61
N LYS A 27 -7.25 8.39 1.84
CA LYS A 27 -8.01 8.10 3.07
C LYS A 27 -8.62 6.71 3.04
N THR A 28 -9.00 6.24 1.85
CA THR A 28 -9.69 4.96 1.68
C THR A 28 -9.15 4.17 0.48
N PRO A 29 -9.32 2.83 0.48
CA PRO A 29 -9.08 2.01 -0.70
C PRO A 29 -9.86 2.45 -1.94
N GLN A 30 -11.07 3.00 -1.77
CA GLN A 30 -11.88 3.47 -2.89
C GLN A 30 -11.27 4.71 -3.55
N GLU A 31 -10.82 5.68 -2.76
CA GLU A 31 -10.14 6.88 -3.26
C GLU A 31 -8.85 6.52 -4.01
N MET A 32 -8.11 5.52 -3.51
CA MET A 32 -6.93 4.97 -4.21
C MET A 32 -7.31 4.37 -5.56
N ALA A 33 -8.36 3.55 -5.60
CA ALA A 33 -8.86 2.92 -6.81
C ALA A 33 -9.31 3.95 -7.86
N GLU A 34 -10.00 5.02 -7.43
CA GLU A 34 -10.39 6.12 -8.31
C GLU A 34 -9.17 6.80 -8.92
N ALA A 35 -8.21 7.23 -8.09
CA ALA A 35 -7.01 7.91 -8.56
C ALA A 35 -6.18 7.06 -9.53
N VAL A 36 -5.96 5.78 -9.21
CA VAL A 36 -5.21 4.86 -10.07
C VAL A 36 -5.97 4.58 -11.37
N SER A 37 -7.28 4.40 -11.33
CA SER A 37 -8.08 4.19 -12.54
C SER A 37 -8.11 5.43 -13.45
N ASP A 38 -8.12 6.64 -12.88
CA ASP A 38 -8.05 7.88 -13.66
C ASP A 38 -6.70 8.01 -14.39
N LEU A 39 -5.60 7.65 -13.71
CA LEU A 39 -4.26 7.64 -14.33
C LEU A 39 -4.17 6.62 -15.47
N ILE A 40 -4.72 5.40 -15.29
CA ILE A 40 -4.79 4.40 -16.37
C ILE A 40 -5.58 4.96 -17.57
N ILE A 41 -6.74 5.59 -17.31
CA ILE A 41 -7.57 6.18 -18.37
C ILE A 41 -6.84 7.34 -19.08
N GLN A 42 -6.09 8.15 -18.34
CA GLN A 42 -5.27 9.21 -18.91
C GLN A 42 -4.25 8.64 -19.90
N ILE A 43 -3.50 7.61 -19.49
CA ILE A 43 -2.52 6.94 -20.36
C ILE A 43 -3.20 6.37 -21.60
N ILE A 44 -4.36 5.72 -21.46
CA ILE A 44 -5.13 5.20 -22.59
C ILE A 44 -5.50 6.33 -23.56
N LYS A 45 -6.03 7.44 -23.08
CA LYS A 45 -6.44 8.58 -23.90
C LYS A 45 -5.27 9.24 -24.63
N GLU A 46 -4.13 9.41 -23.96
CA GLU A 46 -2.91 9.96 -24.55
C GLU A 46 -2.39 9.06 -25.69
N ASN A 47 -2.42 7.75 -25.47
CA ASN A 47 -2.01 6.76 -26.47
C ASN A 47 -2.97 6.69 -27.66
N ASP A 48 -4.28 6.77 -27.41
CA ASP A 48 -5.30 6.82 -28.47
C ASP A 48 -5.14 8.06 -29.34
N GLN A 49 -4.87 9.23 -28.73
CA GLN A 49 -4.54 10.46 -29.47
C GLN A 49 -3.28 10.30 -30.32
N ALA A 50 -2.28 9.60 -29.79
CA ALA A 50 -1.05 9.25 -30.50
C ALA A 50 -1.22 8.07 -31.48
N LYS A 51 -2.42 7.49 -31.61
CA LYS A 51 -2.74 6.34 -32.47
C LYS A 51 -1.84 5.13 -32.24
N LYS A 52 -1.46 4.88 -30.98
CA LYS A 52 -0.70 3.70 -30.57
C LYS A 52 -1.50 2.88 -29.56
N PRO A 53 -1.32 1.55 -29.50
CA PRO A 53 -1.95 0.75 -28.45
C PRO A 53 -1.39 1.13 -27.08
N THR A 54 -2.21 0.97 -26.04
CA THR A 54 -1.75 1.07 -24.65
C THR A 54 -1.38 -0.31 -24.13
N VAL A 55 -0.18 -0.45 -23.60
CA VAL A 55 0.33 -1.74 -23.11
C VAL A 55 0.38 -1.72 -21.58
N LEU A 56 -0.45 -2.53 -20.94
CA LEU A 56 -0.59 -2.58 -19.47
C LEU A 56 -0.08 -3.91 -18.91
N CYS A 57 0.70 -3.85 -17.84
CA CYS A 57 0.95 -5.00 -16.98
C CYS A 57 0.00 -4.98 -15.77
N LEU A 58 -0.74 -6.08 -15.56
CA LEU A 58 -1.83 -6.14 -14.59
C LEU A 58 -1.59 -7.23 -13.51
N PRO A 59 -1.84 -6.93 -12.23
CA PRO A 59 -1.70 -7.88 -11.14
C PRO A 59 -3.02 -8.61 -10.86
N THR A 60 -3.00 -9.60 -9.98
CA THR A 60 -4.23 -10.16 -9.39
C THR A 60 -4.26 -9.88 -7.87
N GLY A 61 -5.16 -10.54 -7.15
CA GLY A 61 -5.28 -10.41 -5.70
C GLY A 61 -6.31 -9.35 -5.27
N SER A 62 -6.45 -9.15 -3.96
CA SER A 62 -7.53 -8.34 -3.40
C SER A 62 -7.37 -6.83 -3.66
N THR A 63 -6.13 -6.32 -3.66
CA THR A 63 -5.84 -4.89 -3.81
C THR A 63 -6.36 -4.28 -5.12
N PRO A 64 -6.11 -4.85 -6.32
CA PRO A 64 -6.54 -4.24 -7.57
C PRO A 64 -8.05 -4.35 -7.86
N ILE A 65 -8.82 -5.15 -7.12
CA ILE A 65 -10.25 -5.38 -7.41
C ILE A 65 -11.05 -4.08 -7.47
N LEU A 66 -10.82 -3.15 -6.53
CA LEU A 66 -11.52 -1.87 -6.54
C LEU A 66 -11.14 -1.02 -7.74
N THR A 67 -9.87 -1.02 -8.14
CA THR A 67 -9.40 -0.34 -9.36
C THR A 67 -10.07 -0.92 -10.61
N TYR A 68 -10.20 -2.24 -10.71
CA TYR A 68 -10.92 -2.88 -11.82
C TYR A 68 -12.40 -2.52 -11.84
N LYS A 69 -13.07 -2.51 -10.68
CA LYS A 69 -14.47 -2.07 -10.60
C LYS A 69 -14.64 -0.62 -11.07
N ALA A 70 -13.74 0.28 -10.67
CA ALA A 70 -13.75 1.67 -11.12
C ALA A 70 -13.54 1.79 -12.63
N LEU A 71 -12.60 1.05 -13.21
CA LEU A 71 -12.37 1.01 -14.67
C LEU A 71 -13.61 0.50 -15.43
N VAL A 72 -14.24 -0.57 -14.94
CA VAL A 72 -15.48 -1.12 -15.51
C VAL A 72 -16.61 -0.11 -15.45
N GLU A 73 -16.78 0.59 -14.33
CA GLU A 73 -17.81 1.62 -14.20
C GLU A 73 -17.57 2.80 -15.15
N LYS A 74 -16.32 3.26 -15.26
CA LYS A 74 -15.94 4.36 -16.17
C LYS A 74 -16.12 3.97 -17.63
N HIS A 75 -15.83 2.71 -18.00
CA HIS A 75 -16.13 2.18 -19.32
C HIS A 75 -17.64 2.17 -19.61
N ARG A 76 -18.46 1.65 -18.68
CA ARG A 76 -19.92 1.64 -18.83
C ARG A 76 -20.53 3.04 -18.99
N LYS A 77 -19.87 4.06 -18.41
CA LYS A 77 -20.23 5.48 -18.57
C LYS A 77 -19.71 6.11 -19.89
N GLY A 78 -19.02 5.35 -20.73
CA GLY A 78 -18.44 5.83 -21.99
C GLY A 78 -17.20 6.73 -21.82
N LEU A 79 -16.55 6.70 -20.65
CA LEU A 79 -15.41 7.58 -20.35
C LEU A 79 -14.07 7.04 -20.88
N VAL A 80 -14.01 5.76 -21.23
CA VAL A 80 -12.84 5.04 -21.75
C VAL A 80 -13.28 3.83 -22.58
N SER A 81 -12.50 3.49 -23.60
CA SER A 81 -12.57 2.24 -24.36
C SER A 81 -11.25 1.47 -24.20
N PHE A 82 -11.32 0.15 -24.21
CA PHE A 82 -10.20 -0.78 -24.13
C PHE A 82 -9.94 -1.51 -25.46
N GLU A 83 -10.62 -1.15 -26.55
CA GLU A 83 -10.45 -1.80 -27.86
C GLU A 83 -9.00 -1.76 -28.38
N ASN A 84 -8.26 -0.71 -28.03
CA ASN A 84 -6.87 -0.47 -28.41
C ASN A 84 -5.89 -0.69 -27.22
N VAL A 85 -6.30 -1.48 -26.23
CA VAL A 85 -5.48 -1.85 -25.08
C VAL A 85 -4.96 -3.28 -25.24
N VAL A 86 -3.70 -3.49 -24.86
CA VAL A 86 -3.01 -4.78 -24.79
C VAL A 86 -2.59 -5.01 -23.34
N THR A 87 -2.83 -6.21 -22.82
CA THR A 87 -2.59 -6.52 -21.40
C THR A 87 -1.69 -7.74 -21.24
N PHE A 88 -0.82 -7.68 -20.23
CA PHE A 88 0.04 -8.77 -19.79
C PHE A 88 -0.12 -8.96 -18.28
N ASN A 89 -0.60 -10.11 -17.83
CA ASN A 89 -0.65 -10.42 -16.41
C ASN A 89 0.72 -10.82 -15.85
N LEU A 90 0.96 -10.48 -14.59
CA LEU A 90 2.23 -10.77 -13.91
C LEU A 90 2.51 -12.27 -13.79
N ASP A 91 1.49 -13.10 -13.62
CA ASP A 91 1.68 -14.50 -13.24
C ASP A 91 0.46 -15.39 -13.53
N GLU A 92 0.66 -16.70 -13.40
CA GLU A 92 -0.35 -17.74 -13.23
C GLU A 92 0.23 -18.90 -12.41
N TYR A 93 -0.60 -19.59 -11.63
CA TYR A 93 -0.21 -20.81 -10.94
C TYR A 93 0.20 -21.92 -11.92
N TYR A 94 1.04 -22.86 -11.47
CA TYR A 94 1.49 -23.98 -12.30
C TYR A 94 1.51 -25.32 -11.52
N PRO A 95 0.90 -26.39 -12.06
CA PRO A 95 -0.05 -26.37 -13.18
C PRO A 95 -1.37 -25.71 -12.76
N MET A 96 -2.09 -25.12 -13.72
CA MET A 96 -3.39 -24.48 -13.48
C MET A 96 -4.26 -24.47 -14.73
N GLU A 97 -5.49 -24.96 -14.60
CA GLU A 97 -6.51 -24.87 -15.64
C GLU A 97 -7.15 -23.47 -15.66
N PRO A 98 -7.29 -22.80 -16.83
CA PRO A 98 -7.88 -21.46 -16.94
C PRO A 98 -9.33 -21.36 -16.45
N THR A 99 -10.04 -22.50 -16.40
CA THR A 99 -11.43 -22.58 -15.91
C THR A 99 -11.52 -22.76 -14.40
N HIS A 100 -10.41 -23.07 -13.73
CA HIS A 100 -10.38 -23.22 -12.29
C HIS A 100 -10.63 -21.87 -11.60
N LYS A 101 -11.48 -21.86 -10.56
CA LYS A 101 -11.90 -20.62 -9.89
C LYS A 101 -10.76 -19.82 -9.25
N GLN A 102 -9.65 -20.48 -8.95
CA GLN A 102 -8.45 -19.85 -8.39
C GLN A 102 -7.37 -19.55 -9.43
N SER A 103 -7.62 -19.83 -10.72
CA SER A 103 -6.73 -19.39 -11.79
C SER A 103 -6.81 -17.87 -11.95
N TYR A 104 -5.71 -17.27 -12.33
CA TYR A 104 -5.64 -15.85 -12.65
C TYR A 104 -6.33 -15.53 -13.98
N HIS A 105 -6.42 -16.50 -14.91
CA HIS A 105 -7.36 -16.45 -16.04
C HIS A 105 -8.81 -16.22 -15.60
N TYR A 106 -9.33 -17.05 -14.67
CA TYR A 106 -10.69 -16.90 -14.15
C TYR A 106 -10.86 -15.57 -13.41
N PHE A 107 -9.91 -15.24 -12.52
CA PHE A 107 -9.93 -13.99 -11.75
C PHE A 107 -10.04 -12.75 -12.65
N MET A 108 -9.20 -12.66 -13.69
CA MET A 108 -9.18 -11.48 -14.55
C MET A 108 -10.43 -11.36 -15.41
N ASN A 109 -10.97 -12.49 -15.88
CA ASN A 109 -12.24 -12.50 -16.60
C ASN A 109 -13.41 -12.08 -15.70
N GLU A 110 -13.45 -12.56 -14.45
CA GLU A 110 -14.50 -12.22 -13.49
C GLU A 110 -14.46 -10.73 -13.10
N ASN A 111 -13.27 -10.18 -12.87
CA ASN A 111 -13.12 -8.84 -12.30
C ASN A 111 -12.97 -7.72 -13.35
N LEU A 112 -12.53 -8.02 -14.56
CA LEU A 112 -12.22 -7.01 -15.57
C LEU A 112 -12.67 -7.41 -16.99
N PHE A 113 -12.07 -8.44 -17.59
CA PHE A 113 -12.11 -8.64 -19.05
C PHE A 113 -13.50 -8.98 -19.62
N ASN A 114 -14.41 -9.54 -18.82
CA ASN A 114 -15.79 -9.78 -19.28
C ASN A 114 -16.68 -8.53 -19.24
N HIS A 115 -16.19 -7.41 -18.69
CA HIS A 115 -16.98 -6.21 -18.44
C HIS A 115 -16.50 -4.98 -19.22
N ILE A 116 -15.52 -5.16 -20.10
CA ILE A 116 -14.94 -4.12 -20.96
C ILE A 116 -14.82 -4.61 -22.41
N ASP A 117 -14.64 -3.68 -23.34
CA ASP A 117 -14.51 -3.89 -24.79
C ASP A 117 -13.09 -4.25 -25.26
N ILE A 118 -12.27 -4.84 -24.37
CA ILE A 118 -10.93 -5.31 -24.76
C ILE A 118 -11.03 -6.52 -25.73
N LYS A 119 -10.20 -6.50 -26.77
CA LYS A 119 -10.10 -7.61 -27.72
C LYS A 119 -9.43 -8.82 -27.06
N ARG A 120 -9.95 -10.03 -27.30
CA ARG A 120 -9.46 -11.24 -26.62
C ARG A 120 -8.04 -11.60 -27.01
N GLU A 121 -7.67 -11.34 -28.26
CA GLU A 121 -6.32 -11.51 -28.79
C GLU A 121 -5.29 -10.56 -28.14
N ASN A 122 -5.74 -9.50 -27.45
CA ASN A 122 -4.90 -8.53 -26.74
C ASN A 122 -4.74 -8.86 -25.25
N ILE A 123 -5.28 -10.00 -24.79
CA ILE A 123 -5.13 -10.47 -23.41
C ILE A 123 -4.02 -11.52 -23.37
N HIS A 124 -3.01 -11.31 -22.50
CA HIS A 124 -1.90 -12.22 -22.33
C HIS A 124 -1.72 -12.59 -20.87
N ILE A 125 -2.04 -13.83 -20.51
CA ILE A 125 -1.83 -14.38 -19.16
C ILE A 125 -0.93 -15.61 -19.30
N PRO A 126 0.03 -15.85 -18.39
CA PRO A 126 0.82 -17.07 -18.41
C PRO A 126 -0.04 -18.35 -18.49
N ASP A 127 0.45 -19.35 -19.21
CA ASP A 127 -0.30 -20.59 -19.46
C ASP A 127 0.12 -21.68 -18.47
N GLY A 128 -0.77 -21.94 -17.51
CA GLY A 128 -0.58 -22.96 -16.48
C GLY A 128 -0.81 -24.40 -16.96
N THR A 129 -1.25 -24.62 -18.21
CA THR A 129 -1.58 -25.95 -18.76
C THR A 129 -0.41 -26.60 -19.50
N LEU A 130 0.65 -25.84 -19.76
CA LEU A 130 1.82 -26.30 -20.49
C LEU A 130 2.51 -27.47 -19.80
N SER A 131 3.09 -28.36 -20.58
CA SER A 131 4.07 -29.32 -20.06
C SER A 131 5.34 -28.59 -19.59
N GLU A 132 6.01 -29.10 -18.56
CA GLU A 132 7.10 -28.39 -17.87
C GLU A 132 8.28 -28.08 -18.81
N ASP A 133 8.53 -28.95 -19.80
CA ASP A 133 9.56 -28.78 -20.82
C ASP A 133 9.26 -27.62 -21.80
N GLN A 134 7.98 -27.25 -21.97
CA GLN A 134 7.57 -26.13 -22.82
C GLN A 134 7.63 -24.77 -22.09
N VAL A 135 7.65 -24.76 -20.75
CA VAL A 135 7.55 -23.53 -19.95
C VAL A 135 8.69 -22.56 -20.25
N LYS A 136 9.91 -23.05 -20.45
CA LYS A 136 11.06 -22.18 -20.76
C LYS A 136 10.89 -21.43 -22.07
N GLU A 137 10.47 -22.14 -23.12
CA GLU A 137 10.21 -21.52 -24.43
C GLU A 137 9.02 -20.55 -24.35
N PHE A 138 7.97 -20.92 -23.63
CA PHE A 138 6.84 -20.03 -23.35
C PHE A 138 7.28 -18.72 -22.71
N CYS A 139 8.08 -18.78 -21.64
CA CYS A 139 8.58 -17.60 -20.95
C CYS A 139 9.40 -16.69 -21.90
N MET A 140 10.27 -17.27 -22.73
CA MET A 140 11.04 -16.52 -23.73
C MET A 140 10.14 -15.83 -24.77
N ASN A 141 9.10 -16.52 -25.24
CA ASN A 141 8.13 -15.97 -26.19
C ASN A 141 7.25 -14.88 -25.55
N TYR A 142 6.88 -15.04 -24.28
CA TYR A 142 6.13 -14.05 -23.51
C TYR A 142 6.92 -12.74 -23.40
N GLU A 143 8.20 -12.84 -23.01
CA GLU A 143 9.16 -11.74 -22.99
C GLU A 143 9.37 -11.07 -24.36
N LYS A 144 9.47 -11.89 -25.41
CA LYS A 144 9.61 -11.38 -26.79
C LYS A 144 8.38 -10.57 -27.19
N LYS A 145 7.17 -11.07 -26.89
CA LYS A 145 5.92 -10.40 -27.20
C LYS A 145 5.80 -9.05 -26.49
N ILE A 146 6.19 -8.98 -25.21
CA ILE A 146 6.26 -7.70 -24.46
C ILE A 146 7.14 -6.69 -25.21
N ARG A 147 8.33 -7.12 -25.66
CA ARG A 147 9.25 -6.25 -26.43
C ARG A 147 8.72 -5.84 -27.80
N GLU A 148 7.99 -6.72 -28.49
CA GLU A 148 7.36 -6.41 -29.79
C GLU A 148 6.31 -5.30 -29.67
N TYR A 149 5.63 -5.18 -28.52
CA TYR A 149 4.75 -4.05 -28.19
C TYR A 149 5.48 -2.82 -27.64
N GLY A 150 6.82 -2.86 -27.51
CA GLY A 150 7.63 -1.74 -27.03
C GLY A 150 7.71 -1.61 -25.51
N GLY A 151 7.40 -2.68 -24.76
CA GLY A 151 7.34 -2.69 -23.30
C GLY A 151 6.03 -2.15 -22.75
N PHE A 152 5.91 -2.10 -21.42
CA PHE A 152 4.70 -1.62 -20.75
C PHE A 152 4.68 -0.09 -20.69
N ASP A 153 3.55 0.53 -21.05
CA ASP A 153 3.31 1.93 -20.71
C ASP A 153 3.11 2.09 -19.21
N LEU A 154 2.45 1.12 -18.57
CA LEU A 154 2.25 1.07 -17.13
C LEU A 154 2.26 -0.36 -16.61
N ALA A 155 3.02 -0.62 -15.55
CA ALA A 155 2.88 -1.81 -14.71
C ALA A 155 2.17 -1.47 -13.40
N LEU A 156 0.96 -2.02 -13.24
CA LEU A 156 0.22 -1.96 -12.00
C LEU A 156 0.62 -3.16 -11.14
N LEU A 157 0.99 -2.91 -9.89
CA LEU A 157 1.58 -3.91 -9.00
C LEU A 157 0.90 -3.87 -7.64
N GLY A 158 0.79 -5.03 -6.99
CA GLY A 158 0.49 -5.15 -5.57
C GLY A 158 1.73 -5.61 -4.80
N ILE A 159 1.73 -5.40 -3.47
CA ILE A 159 2.77 -5.90 -2.57
C ILE A 159 2.27 -7.03 -1.68
N GLY A 160 3.00 -8.15 -1.70
CA GLY A 160 2.82 -9.29 -0.81
C GLY A 160 3.22 -9.00 0.64
N ARG A 161 2.82 -9.86 1.60
CA ARG A 161 3.25 -9.71 3.01
C ARG A 161 4.75 -9.88 3.21
N THR A 162 5.42 -10.57 2.28
CA THR A 162 6.86 -10.78 2.24
C THR A 162 7.60 -9.76 1.37
N GLY A 163 6.88 -8.77 0.81
CA GLY A 163 7.46 -7.77 -0.07
C GLY A 163 7.62 -8.26 -1.51
N HIS A 164 7.06 -9.44 -1.82
CA HIS A 164 7.01 -9.95 -3.18
C HIS A 164 6.14 -9.08 -4.09
N ILE A 165 6.46 -9.10 -5.39
CA ILE A 165 5.65 -8.55 -6.47
C ILE A 165 5.40 -9.67 -7.47
N GLY A 166 4.13 -9.93 -7.78
CA GLY A 166 3.75 -11.18 -8.42
C GLY A 166 4.24 -12.37 -7.59
N PHE A 167 4.89 -13.37 -8.21
CA PHE A 167 5.60 -14.43 -7.48
C PHE A 167 7.12 -14.24 -7.42
N ASN A 168 7.61 -13.00 -7.52
CA ASN A 168 9.00 -12.67 -7.21
C ASN A 168 9.17 -12.61 -5.69
N GLU A 169 9.45 -13.77 -5.11
CA GLU A 169 9.61 -13.96 -3.66
C GLU A 169 11.01 -13.57 -3.17
N PRO A 170 11.21 -13.46 -1.83
CA PRO A 170 12.53 -13.23 -1.27
C PRO A 170 13.58 -14.20 -1.84
N GLY A 171 14.73 -13.67 -2.28
CA GLY A 171 15.75 -14.38 -3.06
C GLY A 171 15.67 -14.15 -4.57
N SER A 172 14.67 -13.42 -5.07
CA SER A 172 14.62 -12.98 -6.47
C SER A 172 15.72 -11.95 -6.79
N HIS A 173 16.18 -11.94 -8.04
CA HIS A 173 17.25 -11.08 -8.51
C HIS A 173 16.76 -9.99 -9.48
N LEU A 174 17.49 -8.88 -9.52
CA LEU A 174 17.22 -7.74 -10.40
C LEU A 174 17.26 -8.13 -11.89
N SER A 175 18.04 -9.15 -12.26
CA SER A 175 18.16 -9.66 -13.63
C SER A 175 17.09 -10.68 -14.01
N ASP A 176 16.21 -11.07 -13.08
CA ASP A 176 15.20 -12.08 -13.35
C ASP A 176 14.25 -11.61 -14.43
N GLN A 177 14.03 -12.48 -15.42
CA GLN A 177 12.99 -12.37 -16.44
C GLN A 177 11.82 -13.31 -16.10
N THR A 178 10.83 -13.38 -16.99
CA THR A 178 9.72 -14.32 -16.86
C THR A 178 10.25 -15.75 -16.69
N ARG A 179 9.79 -16.45 -15.65
CA ARG A 179 10.30 -17.78 -15.28
C ARG A 179 9.27 -18.60 -14.50
N LEU A 180 9.52 -19.90 -14.45
CA LEU A 180 8.88 -20.81 -13.49
C LEU A 180 9.56 -20.67 -12.13
N VAL A 181 8.77 -20.47 -11.08
CA VAL A 181 9.24 -20.35 -9.70
C VAL A 181 8.56 -21.38 -8.80
N LEU A 182 9.24 -21.73 -7.70
CA LEU A 182 8.62 -22.41 -6.57
C LEU A 182 7.97 -21.38 -5.66
N LEU A 183 6.81 -21.71 -5.10
CA LEU A 183 6.09 -20.83 -4.18
C LEU A 183 6.53 -21.08 -2.73
N ASP A 184 6.85 -20.00 -2.02
CA ASP A 184 7.20 -19.98 -0.61
C ASP A 184 6.02 -20.47 0.23
N GLN A 185 6.36 -21.06 1.37
CA GLN A 185 5.37 -21.59 2.30
C GLN A 185 4.41 -20.50 2.78
N LYS A 186 4.86 -19.26 2.99
CA LYS A 186 3.98 -18.16 3.43
C LYS A 186 2.99 -17.77 2.34
N THR A 187 3.45 -17.68 1.09
CA THR A 187 2.57 -17.42 -0.07
C THR A 187 1.50 -18.49 -0.20
N ARG A 188 1.88 -19.77 -0.04
CA ARG A 188 0.94 -20.88 -0.07
C ARG A 188 -0.03 -20.87 1.12
N LEU A 189 0.42 -20.47 2.30
CA LEU A 189 -0.45 -20.31 3.49
C LEU A 189 -1.46 -19.18 3.30
N ASP A 190 -1.05 -18.04 2.75
CA ASP A 190 -1.94 -16.92 2.45
C ASP A 190 -3.01 -17.33 1.41
N ALA A 191 -2.66 -18.18 0.43
CA ALA A 191 -3.59 -18.69 -0.58
C ALA A 191 -4.47 -19.87 -0.08
N ALA A 192 -4.06 -20.58 0.97
CA ALA A 192 -4.66 -21.84 1.40
C ALA A 192 -6.17 -21.75 1.65
N GLN A 193 -6.65 -20.63 2.22
CA GLN A 193 -8.08 -20.44 2.46
C GLN A 193 -8.89 -20.49 1.15
N SER A 194 -8.41 -19.84 0.09
CA SER A 194 -9.07 -19.81 -1.22
C SER A 194 -9.05 -21.17 -1.92
N PHE A 195 -7.99 -21.95 -1.70
CA PHE A 195 -7.81 -23.31 -2.23
C PHE A 195 -8.41 -24.41 -1.35
N LYS A 196 -9.09 -24.05 -0.24
CA LYS A 196 -9.67 -24.99 0.73
C LYS A 196 -8.63 -25.95 1.35
N GLY A 197 -7.42 -25.44 1.58
CA GLY A 197 -6.33 -26.17 2.20
C GLY A 197 -5.01 -26.00 1.44
N ILE A 198 -3.90 -25.96 2.19
CA ILE A 198 -2.55 -25.77 1.63
C ILE A 198 -2.14 -26.88 0.65
N SER A 199 -2.64 -28.10 0.84
CA SER A 199 -2.38 -29.24 -0.05
C SER A 199 -2.89 -29.03 -1.47
N ASN A 200 -3.92 -28.18 -1.63
CA ASN A 200 -4.54 -27.88 -2.92
C ASN A 200 -3.90 -26.65 -3.59
N VAL A 201 -3.06 -25.91 -2.87
CA VAL A 201 -2.33 -24.78 -3.44
C VAL A 201 -1.18 -25.33 -4.28
N PRO A 202 -1.10 -24.96 -5.57
CA PRO A 202 0.03 -25.34 -6.42
C PRO A 202 1.36 -24.97 -5.78
N THR A 203 2.41 -25.72 -6.11
CA THR A 203 3.75 -25.50 -5.55
C THR A 203 4.62 -24.62 -6.43
N LYS A 204 4.19 -24.37 -7.68
CA LYS A 204 4.91 -23.58 -8.67
C LYS A 204 3.99 -22.51 -9.27
N ALA A 205 4.60 -21.52 -9.90
CA ALA A 205 3.92 -20.53 -10.72
C ALA A 205 4.83 -20.04 -11.83
N ILE A 206 4.24 -19.55 -12.93
CA ILE A 206 4.96 -18.77 -13.94
C ILE A 206 4.77 -17.30 -13.59
N THR A 207 5.85 -16.53 -13.51
CA THR A 207 5.77 -15.11 -13.15
C THR A 207 6.75 -14.28 -13.96
N GLN A 208 6.37 -13.05 -14.31
CA GLN A 208 7.25 -12.03 -14.85
C GLN A 208 8.35 -11.73 -13.85
N GLY A 209 9.58 -11.52 -14.35
CA GLY A 209 10.71 -11.22 -13.48
C GLY A 209 10.80 -9.74 -13.10
N ILE A 210 11.63 -9.44 -12.11
CA ILE A 210 11.89 -8.06 -11.67
C ILE A 210 12.45 -7.20 -12.82
N ASN A 211 13.32 -7.75 -13.66
CA ASN A 211 13.85 -7.01 -14.81
C ASN A 211 12.75 -6.61 -15.79
N THR A 212 11.82 -7.52 -16.06
CA THR A 212 10.67 -7.31 -16.94
C THR A 212 9.81 -6.16 -16.45
N ILE A 213 9.50 -6.16 -15.14
CA ILE A 213 8.71 -5.11 -14.47
C ILE A 213 9.44 -3.76 -14.53
N LEU A 214 10.74 -3.74 -14.26
CA LEU A 214 11.53 -2.50 -14.25
C LEU A 214 11.76 -1.87 -15.63
N ASN A 215 11.50 -2.60 -16.72
CA ASN A 215 11.55 -2.06 -18.08
C ASN A 215 10.24 -1.35 -18.50
N SER A 216 9.26 -1.22 -17.59
CA SER A 216 8.05 -0.42 -17.81
C SER A 216 8.36 1.07 -17.93
N LYS A 217 7.55 1.85 -18.63
CA LYS A 217 7.68 3.33 -18.65
C LYS A 217 7.23 3.95 -17.34
N GLU A 218 6.19 3.37 -16.74
CA GLU A 218 5.66 3.78 -15.44
C GLU A 218 5.31 2.55 -14.59
N ILE A 219 5.46 2.68 -13.28
CA ILE A 219 5.10 1.65 -12.31
C ILE A 219 4.21 2.26 -11.24
N ILE A 220 3.12 1.58 -10.90
CA ILE A 220 2.30 1.89 -9.73
C ILE A 220 2.34 0.70 -8.78
N LEU A 221 2.86 0.90 -7.56
CA LEU A 221 2.74 -0.07 -6.48
C LEU A 221 1.58 0.31 -5.56
N MET A 222 0.62 -0.61 -5.39
CA MET A 222 -0.53 -0.43 -4.52
C MET A 222 -0.46 -1.28 -3.26
N ALA A 223 -0.92 -0.73 -2.13
CA ALA A 223 -1.18 -1.48 -0.91
C ALA A 223 -2.36 -0.90 -0.13
N THR A 224 -3.20 -1.78 0.42
CA THR A 224 -4.34 -1.39 1.26
C THR A 224 -4.39 -2.21 2.54
N GLY A 225 -4.86 -1.58 3.61
CA GLY A 225 -5.08 -2.21 4.91
C GLY A 225 -3.83 -2.30 5.81
N GLU A 226 -4.08 -2.29 7.11
CA GLU A 226 -3.04 -2.25 8.15
C GLU A 226 -2.09 -3.46 8.10
N SER A 227 -2.57 -4.63 7.65
CA SER A 227 -1.75 -5.83 7.49
C SER A 227 -0.55 -5.64 6.55
N LYS A 228 -0.59 -4.62 5.67
CA LYS A 228 0.48 -4.27 4.74
C LYS A 228 1.45 -3.21 5.29
N ALA A 229 1.15 -2.57 6.42
CA ALA A 229 1.90 -1.41 6.88
C ALA A 229 3.37 -1.69 7.19
N ALA A 230 3.65 -2.81 7.85
CA ALA A 230 5.01 -3.22 8.17
C ALA A 230 5.84 -3.49 6.90
N ILE A 231 5.25 -4.18 5.92
CA ILE A 231 5.96 -4.53 4.69
C ILE A 231 6.09 -3.33 3.74
N VAL A 232 5.11 -2.43 3.69
CA VAL A 232 5.21 -1.15 2.97
C VAL A 232 6.34 -0.30 3.54
N LYS A 233 6.42 -0.17 4.88
CA LYS A 233 7.55 0.51 5.52
C LYS A 233 8.88 -0.16 5.19
N LYS A 234 8.95 -1.50 5.22
CA LYS A 234 10.17 -2.22 4.81
C LYS A 234 10.52 -1.91 3.35
N ALA A 235 9.57 -2.06 2.43
CA ALA A 235 9.75 -1.84 1.01
C ALA A 235 10.09 -0.39 0.65
N MET A 236 9.74 0.61 1.48
CA MET A 236 10.00 2.03 1.21
C MET A 236 11.18 2.64 1.99
N GLU A 237 11.43 2.19 3.21
CA GLU A 237 12.34 2.88 4.15
C GLU A 237 13.49 2.03 4.68
N PHE A 238 13.47 0.73 4.46
CA PHE A 238 14.55 -0.10 4.97
C PHE A 238 15.87 0.21 4.26
N LYS A 239 16.92 0.43 5.06
CA LYS A 239 18.29 0.66 4.59
C LYS A 239 19.15 -0.52 4.99
N TYR A 240 20.10 -0.90 4.14
CA TYR A 240 21.21 -1.82 4.44
C TYR A 240 20.89 -3.32 4.57
N GLU A 241 19.74 -3.78 4.08
CA GLU A 241 19.49 -5.22 3.85
C GLU A 241 19.67 -5.56 2.36
N ASP A 242 19.89 -6.84 2.06
CA ASP A 242 19.91 -7.34 0.69
C ASP A 242 18.52 -7.07 0.06
N PRO A 243 18.43 -6.31 -1.04
CA PRO A 243 17.16 -6.02 -1.71
C PRO A 243 16.38 -7.30 -2.09
N SER A 244 17.07 -8.43 -2.27
CA SER A 244 16.42 -9.71 -2.52
C SER A 244 15.57 -10.20 -1.34
N ASP A 245 15.80 -9.74 -0.10
CA ASP A 245 14.95 -10.08 1.07
C ASP A 245 13.56 -9.42 1.01
N CYS A 246 13.41 -8.37 0.21
CA CYS A 246 12.16 -7.66 -0.01
C CYS A 246 12.12 -7.15 -1.46
N PRO A 247 11.69 -7.98 -2.42
CA PRO A 247 11.78 -7.67 -3.85
C PRO A 247 11.12 -6.35 -4.27
N ALA A 248 10.11 -5.87 -3.54
CA ALA A 248 9.52 -4.54 -3.75
C ALA A 248 10.52 -3.37 -3.63
N THR A 249 11.65 -3.56 -2.94
CA THR A 249 12.73 -2.56 -2.86
C THR A 249 13.41 -2.32 -4.20
N PHE A 250 13.38 -3.28 -5.13
CA PHE A 250 13.92 -3.10 -6.47
C PHE A 250 13.21 -1.99 -7.24
N LEU A 251 11.94 -1.70 -6.95
CA LEU A 251 11.19 -0.62 -7.61
C LEU A 251 11.77 0.78 -7.32
N ARG A 252 12.54 0.95 -6.24
CA ARG A 252 13.13 2.24 -5.87
C ARG A 252 14.14 2.76 -6.90
N VAL A 253 14.72 1.88 -7.72
CA VAL A 253 15.66 2.28 -8.79
C VAL A 253 14.94 2.78 -10.04
N HIS A 254 13.62 2.57 -10.12
CA HIS A 254 12.85 2.95 -11.28
C HIS A 254 12.58 4.47 -11.25
N PRO A 255 12.94 5.22 -12.31
CA PRO A 255 12.82 6.68 -12.31
C PRO A 255 11.36 7.16 -12.28
N ASN A 256 10.41 6.34 -12.72
CA ASN A 256 8.98 6.66 -12.77
C ASN A 256 8.13 5.61 -12.04
N CYS A 257 8.37 5.44 -10.74
CA CYS A 257 7.57 4.56 -9.88
C CYS A 257 6.79 5.38 -8.86
N HIS A 258 5.47 5.22 -8.86
CA HIS A 258 4.53 5.83 -7.94
C HIS A 258 3.99 4.80 -6.95
N TYR A 259 3.78 5.25 -5.72
CA TYR A 259 3.37 4.40 -4.60
C TYR A 259 2.03 4.90 -4.07
N TYR A 260 0.99 4.08 -4.23
CA TYR A 260 -0.37 4.40 -3.82
C TYR A 260 -0.76 3.54 -2.63
N PHE A 261 -0.95 4.17 -1.47
CA PHE A 261 -1.31 3.48 -0.25
C PHE A 261 -2.55 4.11 0.38
N ASP A 262 -3.46 3.30 0.91
CA ASP A 262 -4.43 3.84 1.86
C ASP A 262 -3.73 4.22 3.17
N ILE A 263 -4.40 5.04 3.98
CA ILE A 263 -3.82 5.52 5.23
C ILE A 263 -3.44 4.38 6.17
N ALA A 264 -4.15 3.24 6.11
CA ALA A 264 -3.87 2.06 6.93
C ALA A 264 -2.56 1.37 6.52
N ALA A 265 -2.34 1.13 5.23
CA ALA A 265 -1.10 0.54 4.71
C ALA A 265 0.08 1.52 4.76
N GLY A 266 -0.17 2.83 4.63
CA GLY A 266 0.86 3.85 4.75
C GLY A 266 1.17 4.27 6.19
N ASN A 267 0.45 3.77 7.20
CA ASN A 267 0.43 4.39 8.54
C ASN A 267 1.79 4.40 9.25
N LEU A 268 2.73 3.53 8.89
CA LEU A 268 4.06 3.45 9.50
C LEU A 268 5.11 4.29 8.77
N LEU A 269 4.82 4.81 7.57
CA LEU A 269 5.77 5.59 6.80
C LEU A 269 6.09 6.93 7.48
N LYS A 270 7.33 7.39 7.37
CA LYS A 270 7.79 8.69 7.89
C LYS A 270 7.04 9.85 7.26
N ILE A 271 6.68 9.79 5.97
CA ILE A 271 5.87 10.84 5.35
C ILE A 271 4.48 10.99 6.01
N VAL A 272 3.98 9.93 6.67
CA VAL A 272 2.73 9.96 7.44
C VAL A 272 2.99 10.24 8.93
N LYS A 273 4.00 9.60 9.53
CA LYS A 273 4.29 9.68 10.97
C LYS A 273 4.99 10.98 11.35
N THR A 274 6.00 11.37 10.58
CA THR A 274 6.93 12.46 10.86
C THR A 274 7.25 13.24 9.57
N PRO A 275 6.25 13.82 8.87
CA PRO A 275 6.46 14.50 7.58
C PRO A 275 7.51 15.61 7.65
N TRP A 276 7.62 16.29 8.79
CA TRP A 276 8.63 17.33 9.05
C TRP A 276 10.09 16.85 8.99
N LEU A 277 10.33 15.54 9.12
CA LEU A 277 11.68 14.97 8.95
C LEU A 277 12.02 14.67 7.49
N ILE A 278 11.01 14.69 6.60
CA ILE A 278 11.15 14.42 5.16
C ILE A 278 11.13 15.74 4.39
N ASP A 279 10.14 16.58 4.64
CA ASP A 279 10.02 17.91 4.04
C ASP A 279 10.80 18.94 4.86
N ARG A 280 11.94 19.39 4.32
CA ARG A 280 12.79 20.43 4.92
C ARG A 280 12.08 21.77 5.07
N ASN A 281 11.01 22.00 4.31
CA ASN A 281 10.20 23.20 4.30
C ASN A 281 8.79 22.97 4.87
N PHE A 282 8.61 21.96 5.73
CA PHE A 282 7.32 21.66 6.33
C PHE A 282 6.77 22.88 7.09
N LYS A 283 5.67 23.44 6.59
CA LYS A 283 5.01 24.66 7.10
C LYS A 283 3.64 24.40 7.73
N ASP A 284 3.07 23.21 7.53
CA ASP A 284 1.74 22.85 8.02
C ASP A 284 1.76 22.49 9.51
N TRP A 285 2.17 23.43 10.36
CA TRP A 285 2.18 23.25 11.81
C TRP A 285 0.81 23.52 12.41
N THR A 286 -0.19 22.72 12.05
CA THR A 286 -1.47 22.67 12.78
C THR A 286 -1.26 22.16 14.21
N PHE A 287 -2.21 22.43 15.10
CA PHE A 287 -2.12 21.92 16.47
C PHE A 287 -1.99 20.38 16.53
N GLU A 288 -2.66 19.66 15.62
CA GLU A 288 -2.56 18.21 15.54
C GLU A 288 -1.13 17.75 15.17
N TRP A 289 -0.49 18.42 14.21
CA TRP A 289 0.89 18.10 13.85
C TRP A 289 1.89 18.45 14.95
N LYS A 290 1.71 19.61 15.59
CA LYS A 290 2.50 20.01 16.75
C LYS A 290 2.41 18.99 17.89
N LYS A 291 1.19 18.60 18.25
CA LYS A 291 0.93 17.57 19.27
C LYS A 291 1.61 16.25 18.92
N LYS A 292 1.49 15.79 17.67
CA LYS A 292 2.14 14.56 17.20
C LYS A 292 3.67 14.64 17.33
N ALA A 293 4.27 15.75 16.91
CA ALA A 293 5.71 15.98 17.00
C ALA A 293 6.22 15.99 18.45
N VAL A 294 5.51 16.68 19.36
CA VAL A 294 5.87 16.73 20.79
C VAL A 294 5.75 15.35 21.44
N ILE A 295 4.68 14.60 21.16
CA ILE A 295 4.50 13.24 21.70
C ILE A 295 5.57 12.28 21.16
N ASP A 296 5.89 12.37 19.87
CA ASP A 296 6.94 11.56 19.25
C ASP A 296 8.32 11.88 19.86
N LEU A 297 8.61 13.16 20.07
CA LEU A 297 9.85 13.62 20.71
C LEU A 297 9.96 13.15 22.16
N ALA A 298 8.88 13.24 22.95
CA ALA A 298 8.83 12.73 24.32
C ALA A 298 9.14 11.23 24.37
N LYS A 299 8.51 10.43 23.49
CA LYS A 299 8.77 8.98 23.39
C LYS A 299 10.21 8.67 22.99
N LYS A 300 10.78 9.45 22.07
CA LYS A 300 12.16 9.26 21.58
C LYS A 300 13.22 9.61 22.62
N THR A 301 12.98 10.65 23.42
CA THR A 301 13.91 11.12 24.45
C THR A 301 13.72 10.42 25.80
N GLY A 302 12.55 9.81 26.01
CA GLY A 302 12.15 9.23 27.30
C GLY A 302 11.75 10.28 28.35
N LYS A 303 11.66 11.56 27.96
CA LYS A 303 11.29 12.67 28.84
C LYS A 303 9.78 12.87 28.90
N GLY A 304 9.29 13.44 30.00
CA GLY A 304 7.93 13.96 30.09
C GLY A 304 7.72 15.12 29.11
N ILE A 305 6.47 15.33 28.65
CA ILE A 305 6.16 16.38 27.67
C ILE A 305 6.61 17.77 28.16
N CYS A 306 6.39 18.08 29.43
CA CYS A 306 6.77 19.36 30.03
C CYS A 306 8.26 19.48 30.38
N GLU A 307 9.05 18.42 30.18
CA GLU A 307 10.50 18.39 30.41
C GLU A 307 11.31 18.60 29.11
N LEU A 308 10.62 18.69 27.97
CA LEU A 308 11.25 18.90 26.66
C LEU A 308 11.71 20.35 26.51
N GLY A 309 13.00 20.53 26.24
CA GLY A 309 13.61 21.84 26.00
C GLY A 309 13.93 22.07 24.51
N SER A 310 14.29 23.31 24.17
CA SER A 310 14.63 23.68 22.78
C SER A 310 15.76 22.85 22.16
N GLU A 311 16.70 22.38 22.96
CA GLU A 311 17.77 21.49 22.51
C GLU A 311 17.23 20.13 22.02
N ASP A 312 16.24 19.56 22.71
CA ASP A 312 15.61 18.30 22.32
C ASP A 312 14.98 18.42 20.93
N PHE A 313 14.26 19.51 20.67
CA PHE A 313 13.65 19.77 19.36
C PHE A 313 14.73 19.94 18.27
N ALA A 314 15.77 20.73 18.54
CA ALA A 314 16.83 21.00 17.56
C ALA A 314 17.61 19.73 17.17
N GLN A 315 17.99 18.91 18.15
CA GLN A 315 18.74 17.66 17.92
C GLN A 315 17.91 16.59 17.21
N ASN A 316 16.57 16.71 17.21
CA ASN A 316 15.66 15.73 16.63
C ASN A 316 14.97 16.21 15.35
N GLY A 317 15.50 17.24 14.68
CA GLY A 317 15.00 17.68 13.37
C GLY A 317 13.68 18.46 13.44
N LEU A 318 13.38 19.09 14.57
CA LEU A 318 12.20 19.93 14.79
C LEU A 318 12.53 21.42 14.82
N THR A 319 13.66 21.84 14.23
CA THR A 319 14.06 23.25 14.16
C THR A 319 13.04 24.12 13.43
N SER A 320 12.33 23.58 12.43
CA SER A 320 11.24 24.30 11.75
C SER A 320 10.05 24.56 12.67
N LEU A 321 9.72 23.61 13.56
CA LEU A 321 8.69 23.81 14.60
C LEU A 321 9.14 24.84 15.64
N LEU A 322 10.40 24.82 16.05
CA LEU A 322 10.95 25.84 16.95
C LEU A 322 10.80 27.23 16.37
N ALA A 323 11.18 27.42 15.10
CA ALA A 323 11.04 28.69 14.42
C ALA A 323 9.57 29.12 14.31
N HIS A 324 8.67 28.17 14.02
CA HIS A 324 7.22 28.44 13.95
C HIS A 324 6.64 28.91 15.29
N GLU A 325 7.05 28.30 16.41
CA GLU A 325 6.64 28.71 17.76
C GLU A 325 7.48 29.85 18.35
N GLN A 326 8.33 30.50 17.56
CA GLN A 326 9.22 31.58 18.02
C GLN A 326 10.07 31.17 19.23
N PHE A 327 10.50 29.90 19.25
CA PHE A 327 11.30 29.28 20.31
C PHE A 327 10.62 29.21 21.70
N HIS A 328 9.29 29.43 21.78
CA HIS A 328 8.50 29.26 23.00
C HIS A 328 8.09 27.79 23.22
N THR A 329 9.06 26.91 23.40
CA THR A 329 8.86 25.46 23.58
C THR A 329 8.05 25.10 24.81
N ASP A 330 8.24 25.80 25.93
CA ASP A 330 7.49 25.54 27.17
C ASP A 330 5.99 25.74 26.97
N LYS A 331 5.61 26.83 26.29
CA LYS A 331 4.19 27.14 25.99
C LYS A 331 3.58 26.09 25.08
N LEU A 332 4.33 25.66 24.06
CA LEU A 332 3.92 24.58 23.18
C LEU A 332 3.69 23.29 23.96
N CYS A 333 4.70 22.83 24.70
CA CYS A 333 4.64 21.58 25.46
C CYS A 333 3.50 21.60 26.48
N PHE A 334 3.31 22.72 27.18
CA PHE A 334 2.20 22.91 28.11
C PHE A 334 0.84 22.84 27.41
N SER A 335 0.69 23.44 26.22
CA SER A 335 -0.56 23.37 25.46
C SER A 335 -0.91 21.93 25.03
N VAL A 336 0.10 21.15 24.64
CA VAL A 336 -0.05 19.73 24.30
C VAL A 336 -0.42 18.91 25.54
N PHE A 337 0.27 19.15 26.66
CA PHE A 337 -0.06 18.52 27.93
C PHE A 337 -1.50 18.81 28.36
N GLN A 338 -1.95 20.07 28.27
CA GLN A 338 -3.33 20.45 28.57
C GLN A 338 -4.35 19.76 27.65
N ASP A 339 -4.09 19.62 26.35
CA ASP A 339 -4.97 18.88 25.44
C ASP A 339 -5.10 17.40 25.85
N LEU A 340 -3.99 16.77 26.25
CA LEU A 340 -4.00 15.38 26.71
C LEU A 340 -4.75 15.23 28.04
N MET A 341 -4.49 16.12 29.00
CA MET A 341 -5.17 16.11 30.30
C MET A 341 -6.68 16.34 30.18
N LYS A 342 -7.13 17.19 29.25
CA LYS A 342 -8.57 17.41 28.98
C LYS A 342 -9.30 16.15 28.50
N ARG A 343 -8.58 15.18 27.92
CA ARG A 343 -9.16 13.91 27.45
C ARG A 343 -9.30 12.89 28.57
N ILE A 344 -8.66 13.12 29.72
CA ILE A 344 -8.82 12.29 30.91
C ILE A 344 -10.01 12.84 31.69
N ALA A 345 -11.10 12.10 31.70
CA ALA A 345 -12.26 12.38 32.53
C ALA A 345 -12.32 11.38 33.68
N PHE A 346 -12.53 11.88 34.90
CA PHE A 346 -12.76 11.05 36.08
C PHE A 346 -14.25 10.98 36.35
N ALA A 347 -14.78 9.80 36.66
CA ALA A 347 -16.18 9.66 37.05
C ALA A 347 -16.44 10.43 38.36
N SER A 348 -17.02 11.64 38.24
CA SER A 348 -17.58 12.40 39.36
C SER A 348 -19.05 12.75 39.10
N GLU A 349 -19.80 13.07 40.15
CA GLU A 349 -21.20 13.49 40.06
C GLU A 349 -21.41 14.65 39.07
N GLU A 350 -20.45 15.57 38.98
CA GLU A 350 -20.50 16.74 38.09
C GLU A 350 -19.99 16.48 36.66
N SER A 351 -19.48 15.27 36.38
CA SER A 351 -18.80 14.99 35.12
C SER A 351 -19.73 14.81 33.93
N LYS A 352 -19.46 15.51 32.82
CA LYS A 352 -20.11 15.38 31.50
C LYS A 352 -19.64 14.14 30.71
N ILE A 353 -19.55 12.99 31.39
CA ILE A 353 -19.00 11.76 30.82
C ILE A 353 -20.03 11.01 29.97
N VAL A 354 -21.33 11.26 30.20
CA VAL A 354 -22.40 10.62 29.44
C VAL A 354 -22.77 11.49 28.25
N PRO A 355 -22.80 10.94 27.02
CA PRO A 355 -23.30 11.65 25.85
C PRO A 355 -24.71 12.19 26.11
N ASP A 356 -25.02 13.36 25.54
CA ASP A 356 -26.34 13.95 25.73
C ASP A 356 -27.46 13.10 25.12
N ASN A 357 -27.14 12.36 24.05
CA ASN A 357 -28.01 11.38 23.45
C ASN A 357 -27.87 10.01 24.14
N ILE A 358 -28.93 9.60 24.84
CA ILE A 358 -28.95 8.34 25.59
C ILE A 358 -28.88 7.09 24.70
N ASN A 359 -29.33 7.19 23.45
CA ASN A 359 -29.33 6.09 22.49
C ASN A 359 -27.98 5.97 21.75
N GLU A 360 -27.04 6.86 22.01
CA GLU A 360 -25.72 6.80 21.36
C GLU A 360 -24.95 5.57 21.85
N PRO A 361 -24.43 4.72 20.96
CA PRO A 361 -23.61 3.59 21.38
C PRO A 361 -22.30 4.09 21.98
N VAL A 362 -21.96 3.61 23.19
CA VAL A 362 -20.67 3.90 23.84
C VAL A 362 -19.78 2.69 23.63
N LEU A 363 -18.64 2.91 22.98
CA LEU A 363 -17.62 1.88 22.78
C LEU A 363 -16.56 1.99 23.86
N ILE A 364 -16.35 0.91 24.60
CA ILE A 364 -15.38 0.84 25.69
C ILE A 364 -14.16 0.06 25.19
N PHE A 365 -13.00 0.70 25.17
CA PHE A 365 -11.73 0.04 24.83
C PHE A 365 -10.96 -0.21 26.12
N SER A 366 -10.77 -1.49 26.46
CA SER A 366 -9.91 -1.87 27.58
C SER A 366 -8.50 -2.21 27.07
N PRO A 367 -7.44 -1.60 27.61
CA PRO A 367 -6.07 -1.96 27.23
C PRO A 367 -5.68 -3.36 27.72
N HIS A 368 -6.35 -3.87 28.76
CA HIS A 368 -6.21 -5.24 29.27
C HIS A 368 -7.57 -5.84 29.67
N PRO A 369 -7.84 -7.15 29.48
CA PRO A 369 -9.09 -7.79 29.92
C PRO A 369 -9.33 -7.84 31.44
N ASP A 370 -8.43 -7.31 32.25
CA ASP A 370 -8.63 -7.18 33.70
C ASP A 370 -8.97 -5.72 34.09
N ASP A 371 -8.63 -4.75 33.22
CA ASP A 371 -8.88 -3.32 33.44
C ASP A 371 -10.35 -2.94 33.23
N ASP A 372 -11.09 -3.73 32.45
CA ASP A 372 -12.53 -3.57 32.25
C ASP A 372 -13.31 -3.85 33.55
N VAL A 373 -12.92 -4.88 34.29
CA VAL A 373 -13.53 -5.29 35.56
C VAL A 373 -13.07 -4.42 36.73
N ILE A 374 -11.77 -4.15 36.83
CA ILE A 374 -11.18 -3.49 38.02
C ILE A 374 -11.19 -1.96 37.89
N SER A 375 -10.83 -1.42 36.72
CA SER A 375 -10.57 0.01 36.54
C SER A 375 -11.72 0.76 35.87
N MET A 376 -12.40 0.12 34.90
CA MET A 376 -13.49 0.74 34.15
C MET A 376 -14.89 0.41 34.67
N GLY A 377 -15.03 -0.54 35.60
CA GLY A 377 -16.33 -0.89 36.20
C GLY A 377 -17.05 0.31 36.82
N ALA A 378 -16.31 1.17 37.53
CA ALA A 378 -16.87 2.40 38.12
C ALA A 378 -17.33 3.40 37.05
N MET A 379 -16.57 3.53 35.96
CA MET A 379 -16.90 4.41 34.82
C MET A 379 -18.15 3.90 34.08
N MET A 380 -18.20 2.59 33.81
CA MET A 380 -19.34 1.94 33.18
C MET A 380 -20.60 2.05 34.05
N HIS A 381 -20.47 1.82 35.37
CA HIS A 381 -21.55 2.01 36.32
C HIS A 381 -22.05 3.46 36.34
N CYS A 382 -21.15 4.44 36.33
CA CYS A 382 -21.51 5.86 36.25
C CYS A 382 -22.28 6.18 34.95
N ILE A 383 -21.83 5.68 33.81
CA ILE A 383 -22.49 5.88 32.51
C ILE A 383 -23.90 5.27 32.53
N ILE A 384 -24.03 4.04 33.03
CA ILE A 384 -25.33 3.34 33.13
C ILE A 384 -26.28 4.08 34.08
N SER A 385 -25.79 4.49 35.25
CA SER A 385 -26.61 5.15 36.29
C SER A 385 -27.13 6.50 35.80
N LYS A 386 -26.27 7.35 35.24
CA LYS A 386 -26.67 8.64 34.67
C LYS A 386 -27.60 8.50 33.46
N ARG A 387 -27.48 7.42 32.68
CA ARG A 387 -28.45 7.11 31.63
C ARG A 387 -29.82 6.81 32.23
N LYS A 388 -29.91 5.96 33.25
CA LYS A 388 -31.19 5.68 33.93
C LYS A 388 -31.84 6.94 34.48
N GLU A 389 -31.09 7.80 35.17
CA GLU A 389 -31.58 9.09 35.69
C GLU A 389 -32.19 9.97 34.58
N LYS A 390 -31.53 10.07 33.41
CA LYS A 390 -32.04 10.83 32.25
C LYS A 390 -33.28 10.20 31.57
N ILE A 391 -33.54 8.90 31.74
CA ILE A 391 -34.77 8.25 31.24
C ILE A 391 -35.93 8.52 32.20
N GLU A 392 -35.62 8.59 33.49
CA GLU A 392 -36.60 8.77 34.57
C GLU A 392 -37.00 10.25 34.78
N SER A 393 -36.17 11.20 34.32
CA SER A 393 -36.47 12.65 34.23
C SER A 393 -37.19 13.03 32.94
#